data_AF-A0A1V6JXL2-F1
#
_entry.id   AF-A0A1V6JXL2-F1
#
_cell.length_a   1.000
_cell.length_b   1.000
_cell.length_c   1.000
_cell.angle_alpha   90.00
_cell.angle_beta   90.00
_cell.angle_gamma   90.00
#
_symmetry.space_group_name_H-M   'P 1'
#
loop_
_entity.id
_entity.type
_entity.pdbx_description
1 polymer ?
#
loop_
_entity_poly.entity_id
_entity_poly.type
_entity_poly.pdbx_seq_one_letter_code
_entity_poly.pdbx_strand_id
1 'polypeptide(L)'
;MSGENGRNALLASTLALWALTLSTSYCGLRMFLPSVPFLGVIATIVFVYFSVLIPSAPGFIGTYHAAVAGSLALMGHDLRDYAAAPVAIHLLQFIPQTLAGLALGAGYLFSNDWGRAWEGLKAARARLLGGGGST
;
A
#
# COMPACT_ATOMS: atom_id res chain seq x y z
N MET A 1 -17.15 -0.85 -19.48
CA MET A 1 -17.08 -2.19 -18.85
C MET A 1 -17.41 -2.03 -17.37
N SER A 2 -18.65 -1.63 -17.05
CA SER A 2 -19.81 -2.46 -16.66
C SER A 2 -19.73 -2.96 -15.21
N GLY A 3 -20.68 -2.51 -14.39
CA GLY A 3 -20.57 -2.37 -12.92
C GLY A 3 -20.26 -3.65 -12.12
N GLU A 4 -20.60 -4.84 -12.61
CA GLU A 4 -20.28 -6.09 -11.90
C GLU A 4 -18.83 -6.55 -12.10
N ASN A 5 -18.29 -6.42 -13.32
CA ASN A 5 -16.89 -6.77 -13.58
C ASN A 5 -15.94 -5.82 -12.83
N GLY A 6 -16.31 -4.54 -12.73
CA GLY A 6 -15.57 -3.56 -11.93
C GLY A 6 -15.61 -3.88 -10.43
N ARG A 7 -16.78 -4.21 -9.87
CA ARG A 7 -16.93 -4.62 -8.46
C ARG A 7 -16.11 -5.87 -8.15
N ASN A 8 -16.22 -6.90 -8.99
CA ASN A 8 -15.52 -8.16 -8.78
C ASN A 8 -13.99 -7.97 -8.87
N ALA A 9 -13.52 -7.16 -9.82
CA ALA A 9 -12.11 -6.81 -9.93
C ALA A 9 -11.60 -6.03 -8.70
N LEU A 10 -12.39 -5.11 -8.16
CA LEU A 10 -12.06 -4.37 -6.94
C LEU A 10 -11.94 -5.30 -5.73
N LEU A 11 -12.92 -6.19 -5.53
CA LEU A 11 -12.92 -7.16 -4.44
C LEU A 11 -11.74 -8.12 -4.55
N ALA A 12 -11.50 -8.67 -5.75
CA ALA A 12 -10.37 -9.56 -6.01
C ALA A 12 -9.04 -8.87 -5.74
N SER A 13 -8.87 -7.62 -6.20
CA SER A 13 -7.65 -6.84 -5.97
C SER A 13 -7.45 -6.53 -4.49
N THR A 14 -8.53 -6.20 -3.77
CA THR A 14 -8.48 -5.95 -2.32
C THR A 14 -8.05 -7.20 -1.57
N LEU A 15 -8.67 -8.34 -1.85
CA LEU A 15 -8.30 -9.62 -1.24
C LEU A 15 -6.87 -10.03 -1.57
N ALA A 16 -6.43 -9.83 -2.82
CA ALA A 16 -5.06 -10.11 -3.23
C ALA A 16 -4.03 -9.25 -2.48
N LEU A 17 -4.32 -7.96 -2.30
CA LEU A 17 -3.45 -7.06 -1.52
C LEU A 17 -3.36 -7.51 -0.05
N TRP A 18 -4.48 -7.83 0.59
CA TRP A 18 -4.48 -8.33 1.97
C TRP A 18 -3.74 -9.66 2.11
N ALA A 19 -3.95 -10.59 1.17
CA ALA A 19 -3.24 -11.86 1.14
C ALA A 19 -1.72 -11.64 1.01
N LEU A 20 -1.30 -10.77 0.08
CA LEU A 20 0.11 -10.46 -0.13
C LEU A 20 0.73 -9.77 1.10
N THR A 21 0.04 -8.81 1.71
CA THR A 21 0.48 -8.17 2.96
C THR A 21 0.67 -9.22 4.07
N LEU A 22 -0.32 -10.10 4.25
CA LEU A 22 -0.28 -11.12 5.28
C LEU A 22 0.84 -12.13 5.02
N SER A 23 1.00 -12.60 3.78
CA SER A 23 2.04 -13.55 3.41
C SER A 23 3.44 -12.96 3.59
N THR A 24 3.68 -11.73 3.15
CA THR A 24 4.99 -11.07 3.30
C THR A 24 5.31 -10.79 4.77
N SER A 25 4.34 -10.34 5.55
CA SER A 25 4.49 -10.12 7.00
C SER A 25 4.74 -11.43 7.74
N TYR A 26 4.03 -12.51 7.37
CA TYR A 26 4.20 -13.83 7.98
C TYR A 26 5.58 -14.40 7.70
N CYS A 27 5.99 -14.45 6.43
CA CYS A 27 7.32 -14.94 6.05
C CYS A 27 8.43 -14.07 6.66
N GLY A 28 8.26 -12.75 6.62
CA GLY A 28 9.21 -11.79 7.16
C GLY A 28 9.39 -11.92 8.67
N LEU A 29 8.30 -11.95 9.45
CA LEU A 29 8.39 -12.14 10.89
C LEU A 29 8.94 -13.51 11.26
N ARG A 30 8.52 -14.58 10.57
CA ARG A 30 9.00 -15.95 10.83
C ARG A 30 10.49 -16.15 10.54
N MET A 31 11.09 -15.30 9.70
CA MET A 31 12.53 -15.31 9.47
C MET A 31 13.33 -14.92 10.73
N PHE A 32 12.79 -14.01 11.54
CA PHE A 32 13.45 -13.51 12.77
C PHE A 32 12.88 -14.14 14.05
N LEU A 33 11.59 -14.48 14.05
CA LEU A 33 10.86 -15.11 15.15
C LEU A 33 10.17 -16.38 14.64
N PRO A 34 10.91 -17.50 14.49
CA PRO A 34 10.36 -18.74 13.90
C PRO A 34 9.17 -19.33 14.65
N SER A 35 9.02 -19.02 15.94
CA SER A 35 7.92 -19.46 16.79
C SER A 35 6.74 -18.49 16.83
N VAL A 36 6.77 -17.36 16.11
CA VAL A 36 5.65 -16.40 16.15
C VAL A 36 4.37 -17.08 15.65
N PRO A 37 3.28 -17.02 16.43
CA PRO A 37 2.00 -17.59 16.02
C PRO A 37 1.39 -16.75 14.91
N PHE A 38 0.61 -17.40 14.04
CA PHE A 38 -0.09 -16.71 12.94
C PHE A 38 -0.98 -15.56 13.44
N LEU A 39 -1.67 -15.75 14.57
CA LEU A 39 -2.47 -14.71 15.19
C LEU A 39 -1.62 -13.51 15.66
N GLY A 40 -0.37 -13.75 16.08
CA GLY A 40 0.58 -12.68 16.42
C GLY A 40 0.99 -11.85 15.21
N VAL A 41 1.11 -12.48 14.03
CA VAL A 41 1.33 -11.76 12.77
C VAL A 41 0.13 -10.89 12.42
N ILE A 42 -1.09 -11.42 12.51
CA ILE A 42 -2.33 -10.64 12.27
C ILE A 42 -2.42 -9.45 13.23
N ALA A 43 -2.19 -9.68 14.52
CA ALA A 43 -2.21 -8.61 15.52
C ALA A 43 -1.18 -7.52 15.19
N THR A 44 0.04 -7.91 14.82
CA THR A 44 1.10 -6.96 14.40
C THR A 44 0.67 -6.11 13.21
N ILE A 45 0.07 -6.73 12.19
CA ILE A 45 -0.45 -6.02 11.02
C ILE A 45 -1.55 -5.01 11.41
N VAL A 46 -2.47 -5.39 12.31
CA VAL A 46 -3.51 -4.50 12.81
C VAL A 46 -2.90 -3.28 13.53
N PHE A 47 -1.92 -3.50 14.41
CA PHE A 47 -1.19 -2.41 15.08
C PHE A 47 -0.51 -1.47 14.08
N VAL A 48 0.14 -2.03 13.04
CA VAL A 48 0.76 -1.24 11.97
C VAL A 48 -0.27 -0.37 11.27
N TYR A 49 -1.41 -0.93 10.86
CA TYR A 49 -2.44 -0.18 10.13
C TYR A 49 -3.07 0.95 10.96
N PHE A 50 -3.20 0.77 12.27
CA PHE A 50 -3.60 1.88 13.15
C PHE A 50 -2.49 2.92 13.32
N SER A 51 -1.23 2.48 13.42
CA SER A 51 -0.10 3.38 13.61
C SER A 51 0.19 4.27 12.40
N VAL A 52 -0.02 3.78 11.18
CA VAL A 52 0.17 4.60 9.96
C VAL A 52 -0.89 5.69 9.78
N LEU A 53 -2.00 5.65 10.55
CA LEU A 53 -2.96 6.76 10.61
C LEU A 53 -2.41 7.97 11.37
N ILE A 54 -1.38 7.76 12.19
CA ILE A 54 -0.68 8.83 12.90
C ILE A 54 0.17 9.60 11.87
N PRO A 55 0.17 10.95 11.91
CA PRO A 55 1.06 11.76 11.09
C PRO A 55 2.50 11.26 11.20
N SER A 56 3.10 10.93 10.07
CA SER A 56 4.39 10.24 10.01
C SER A 56 5.26 10.74 8.87
N ALA A 57 6.56 10.47 8.98
CA ALA A 57 7.50 10.72 7.90
C ALA A 57 7.08 9.94 6.62
N PRO A 58 7.50 10.39 5.42
CA PRO A 58 7.25 9.67 4.18
C PRO A 58 7.62 8.19 4.30
N GLY A 59 6.73 7.31 3.84
CA GLY A 59 6.91 5.86 3.95
C GLY A 59 6.73 5.32 5.37
N PHE A 60 6.09 6.04 6.29
CA PHE A 60 5.75 5.56 7.64
C PHE A 60 6.97 5.16 8.48
N ILE A 61 8.13 5.76 8.20
CA ILE A 61 9.35 5.51 8.96
C ILE A 61 9.13 5.99 10.40
N GLY A 62 9.40 5.09 11.34
CA GLY A 62 9.22 5.33 12.77
C GLY A 62 7.91 4.75 13.28
N THR A 63 6.76 5.19 12.79
CA THR A 63 5.44 4.67 13.21
C THR A 63 5.29 3.18 12.89
N TYR A 64 5.67 2.76 11.67
CA TYR A 64 5.71 1.34 11.32
C TYR A 64 6.62 0.55 12.27
N HIS A 65 7.86 1.00 12.47
CA HIS A 65 8.85 0.30 13.29
C HIS A 65 8.41 0.18 14.76
N ALA A 66 7.86 1.27 15.30
CA ALA A 66 7.33 1.31 16.66
C ALA A 66 6.11 0.38 16.82
N ALA A 67 5.24 0.29 15.80
CA ALA A 67 4.09 -0.61 15.83
C ALA A 67 4.50 -2.09 15.82
N VAL A 68 5.45 -2.48 14.96
CA VAL A 68 5.97 -3.85 14.92
C VAL A 68 6.70 -4.21 16.21
N ALA A 69 7.58 -3.33 16.70
CA ALA A 69 8.28 -3.57 17.97
C ALA A 69 7.31 -3.63 19.16
N GLY A 70 6.34 -2.71 19.20
CA GLY A 70 5.35 -2.64 20.27
C GLY A 70 4.42 -3.85 20.29
N SER A 71 3.94 -4.32 19.13
CA SER A 71 3.07 -5.50 19.07
C SER A 71 3.80 -6.77 19.51
N LEU A 72 5.07 -6.94 19.12
CA LEU A 72 5.88 -8.09 19.52
C LEU A 72 6.27 -8.03 21.00
N ALA A 73 6.57 -6.85 21.52
CA ALA A 73 6.80 -6.65 22.96
C ALA A 73 5.57 -7.01 23.80
N LEU A 74 4.35 -6.66 23.33
CA LEU A 74 3.10 -7.08 23.97
C LEU A 74 2.89 -8.61 23.96
N MET A 75 3.55 -9.33 23.04
CA MET A 75 3.57 -10.80 22.97
C MET A 75 4.70 -11.41 23.81
N GLY A 76 5.48 -10.58 24.52
CA GLY A 76 6.56 -11.02 25.39
C GLY A 76 7.92 -11.19 24.71
N HIS A 77 8.10 -10.71 23.47
CA HIS A 77 9.39 -10.77 22.79
C HIS A 77 10.26 -9.55 23.11
N ASP A 78 11.54 -9.75 23.47
CA ASP A 78 12.52 -8.68 23.67
C ASP A 78 13.10 -8.20 22.32
N LEU A 79 13.00 -6.90 22.05
CA LEU A 79 13.47 -6.28 20.80
C LEU A 79 14.95 -6.60 20.49
N ARG A 80 15.77 -6.88 21.51
CA ARG A 80 17.17 -7.29 21.34
C ARG A 80 17.32 -8.55 20.49
N ASP A 81 16.33 -9.45 20.50
CA ASP A 81 16.36 -10.72 19.77
C ASP A 81 15.93 -10.57 18.31
N TYR A 82 15.25 -9.47 17.95
CA TYR A 82 14.67 -9.26 16.61
C TYR A 82 14.84 -7.82 16.10
N ALA A 83 15.86 -7.09 16.56
CA ALA A 83 16.04 -5.66 16.27
C ALA A 83 16.05 -5.33 14.76
N ALA A 84 16.53 -6.25 13.93
CA ALA A 84 16.54 -6.12 12.48
C ALA A 84 15.17 -6.38 11.82
N ALA A 85 14.26 -7.10 12.47
CA ALA A 85 13.01 -7.56 11.88
C ALA A 85 12.09 -6.41 11.42
N PRO A 86 11.80 -5.37 12.25
CA PRO A 86 10.93 -4.29 11.82
C PRO A 86 11.47 -3.58 10.56
N VAL A 87 12.78 -3.36 10.49
CA VAL A 87 13.42 -2.69 9.35
C VAL A 87 13.39 -3.58 8.11
N ALA A 88 13.79 -4.86 8.25
CA ALA A 88 13.86 -5.79 7.13
C ALA A 88 12.49 -6.04 6.50
N ILE A 89 11.45 -6.24 7.32
CA ILE A 89 10.08 -6.46 6.83
C ILE A 89 9.55 -5.19 6.16
N HIS A 90 9.82 -4.02 6.74
CA HIS A 90 9.40 -2.76 6.15
C HIS A 90 10.02 -2.55 4.77
N LEU A 91 11.34 -2.77 4.63
CA LEU A 91 12.02 -2.64 3.34
C LEU A 91 11.52 -3.67 2.33
N LEU A 92 11.27 -4.92 2.75
CA LEU A 92 10.73 -5.98 1.90
C LEU A 92 9.35 -5.62 1.36
N GLN A 93 8.53 -4.91 2.13
CA GLN A 93 7.21 -4.46 1.69
C GLN A 93 7.29 -3.17 0.87
N PHE A 94 8.11 -2.22 1.31
CA PHE A 94 8.16 -0.86 0.77
C PHE A 94 8.93 -0.76 -0.54
N ILE A 95 10.07 -1.43 -0.69
CA ILE A 95 10.93 -1.31 -1.88
C ILE A 95 10.22 -1.84 -3.14
N PRO A 96 9.65 -3.06 -3.17
CA PRO A 96 9.02 -3.57 -4.39
C PRO A 96 7.83 -2.71 -4.82
N GLN A 97 7.05 -2.20 -3.86
CA GLN A 97 5.93 -1.31 -4.12
C GLN A 97 6.41 0.03 -4.70
N THR A 98 7.48 0.60 -4.12
CA THR A 98 8.09 1.85 -4.60
C THR A 98 8.64 1.69 -6.01
N LEU A 99 9.35 0.59 -6.29
CA LEU A 99 9.89 0.30 -7.61
C LEU A 99 8.80 0.05 -8.65
N ALA A 100 7.73 -0.68 -8.29
CA ALA A 100 6.59 -0.89 -9.18
C ALA A 100 5.88 0.45 -9.49
N GLY A 101 5.66 1.28 -8.48
CA GLY A 101 5.12 2.63 -8.65
C GLY A 101 6.00 3.51 -9.52
N LEU A 102 7.32 3.46 -9.32
CA LEU A 102 8.28 4.21 -10.14
C LEU A 102 8.31 3.71 -11.59
N ALA A 103 8.29 2.40 -11.83
CA ALA A 103 8.31 1.84 -13.17
C ALA A 103 7.04 2.19 -13.96
N LEU A 104 5.87 2.02 -13.35
CA LEU A 104 4.58 2.37 -13.96
C LEU A 104 4.42 3.89 -14.09
N GLY A 105 4.82 4.63 -13.06
CA GLY A 105 4.75 6.08 -13.01
C GLY A 105 5.71 6.76 -13.99
N ALA A 106 6.93 6.26 -14.15
CA ALA A 106 7.87 6.74 -15.16
C ALA A 106 7.29 6.59 -16.57
N GLY A 107 6.69 5.43 -16.87
CA GLY A 107 5.97 5.23 -18.13
C GLY A 107 4.89 6.28 -18.39
N TYR A 108 4.21 6.74 -17.33
CA TYR A 108 3.17 7.76 -17.40
C TYR A 108 3.69 9.21 -17.39
N LEU A 109 4.78 9.48 -16.68
CA LEU A 109 5.42 10.80 -16.60
C LEU A 109 6.17 11.14 -17.89
N PHE A 110 6.72 10.12 -18.56
CA PHE A 110 7.39 10.28 -19.85
C PHE A 110 6.45 10.03 -21.05
N SER A 111 5.19 9.67 -20.80
CA SER A 111 4.16 9.66 -21.85
C SER A 111 3.47 11.03 -21.93
N ASN A 112 3.11 11.45 -23.14
CA ASN A 112 2.31 12.68 -23.33
C ASN A 112 0.82 12.48 -22.96
N ASP A 113 0.52 11.51 -22.08
CA ASP A 113 -0.84 11.18 -21.65
C ASP A 113 -1.50 12.31 -20.88
N TRP A 114 -0.72 13.05 -20.08
CA TRP A 114 -1.21 14.25 -19.40
C TRP A 114 -1.69 15.31 -20.39
N GLY A 115 -0.92 15.55 -21.46
CA GLY A 115 -1.31 16.46 -22.54
C GLY A 115 -2.60 16.01 -23.22
N ARG A 116 -2.71 14.71 -23.55
CA ARG A 116 -3.92 14.13 -24.15
C ARG A 116 -5.15 14.26 -23.23
N ALA A 117 -4.99 14.01 -21.94
CA ALA A 117 -6.05 14.16 -20.95
C ALA A 117 -6.50 15.63 -20.82
N TRP A 118 -5.55 16.57 -20.82
CA TRP A 118 -5.82 18.00 -20.78
C TRP A 118 -6.56 18.51 -22.02
N GLU A 119 -6.16 18.06 -23.22
CA GLU A 119 -6.89 18.36 -24.46
C GLU A 119 -8.29 17.75 -24.45
N GLY A 120 -8.44 16.52 -23.96
CA GLY A 120 -9.75 15.87 -23.79
C GLY A 120 -10.69 16.65 -22.86
N LEU A 121 -10.17 17.15 -21.73
CA LEU A 121 -10.92 17.99 -20.80
C LEU A 121 -11.33 19.32 -21.44
N LYS A 122 -10.43 19.99 -22.18
CA LYS A 122 -10.75 21.22 -22.93
C LYS A 122 -11.84 20.98 -23.98
N ALA A 123 -11.74 19.89 -24.73
CA ALA A 123 -12.75 19.51 -25.72
C ALA A 123 -14.11 19.20 -25.09
N ALA A 124 -14.14 18.47 -23.96
CA ALA A 124 -15.37 18.19 -23.22
C ALA A 124 -16.01 19.49 -22.68
N ARG A 125 -15.20 20.38 -22.09
CA ARG A 125 -15.66 21.70 -21.63
C ARG A 125 -16.22 22.54 -22.78
N ALA A 126 -15.55 22.58 -23.93
CA ALA A 126 -16.02 23.32 -25.09
C ALA A 126 -17.37 22.80 -25.62
N ARG A 127 -17.59 21.48 -25.61
CA ARG A 127 -18.88 20.88 -25.97
C ARG A 127 -19.99 21.22 -25.00
N LEU A 128 -19.70 21.22 -23.70
CA LEU A 128 -20.66 21.61 -22.66
C LEU A 128 -21.07 23.08 -22.76
N LEU A 129 -20.13 23.96 -23.13
CA LEU A 129 -20.38 25.40 -23.28
C LEU A 129 -20.96 25.77 -24.65
N GLY A 130 -20.65 25.02 -25.70
CA GLY A 130 -21.12 25.27 -27.08
C GLY A 130 -22.45 24.59 -27.43
N GLY A 131 -22.87 23.58 -26.67
CA GLY A 131 -24.13 22.84 -26.89
C GLY A 131 -25.41 23.59 -26.51
N GLY A 132 -25.33 24.84 -26.03
CA GLY A 132 -26.48 25.67 -25.67
C GLY A 132 -27.03 26.55 -26.81
N GLY A 133 -26.53 26.40 -28.04
CA GLY A 133 -26.75 27.35 -29.15
C GLY A 133 -27.54 26.82 -30.35
N SER A 134 -28.42 25.83 -30.18
CA SER A 134 -29.34 25.42 -31.26
C SER A 134 -30.70 24.97 -30.70
N THR A 135 -31.56 25.95 -30.48
CA THR A 135 -33.03 25.82 -30.51
C THR A 135 -33.56 26.77 -31.57
#